data_AF-A0A2U0AFP2-F1
#
_entry.id   AF-A0A2U0AFP2-F1
#
_cell.length_a   1.000
_cell.length_b   1.000
_cell.length_c   1.000
_cell.angle_alpha   90.00
_cell.angle_beta   90.00
_cell.angle_gamma   90.00
#
_symmetry.space_group_name_H-M   'P 1'
#
loop_
_entity.id
_entity.type
_entity.pdbx_description
1 polymer ?
#
loop_
_entity_poly.entity_id
_entity_poly.type
_entity_poly.pdbx_seq_one_letter_code
_entity_poly.pdbx_strand_id
1 'polypeptide(L)'
;MVICQYLCAFLKQVKWALVTGLPAVFLITGAMANQLMLHNVVQEENRTALKQAIASAESLDARDPNGWTALMYATKAGKSDAVSLLLTAGASPDIGDRLGRTPLNMAVSVPKKVSQLLIQAGADINQRNAGGATALMLAAGNGRQDLVSLLLDAGARLDLKDYQGNSVVDWSRRGGFDELTRRLERRLEKQDKVAIASGEEFAEDIFVDVQFPDWFKASFLDLSEDLKEALNAGKQGLMIFISTRRCSYCKAFIQNSLNRPDIQGRVETSFDVIGLEIFDDSEMIDPEGNSYRVKEFVTSNKAAYTPTLIFYGVSGRKLLKIVGYYPPDKFQKVLDYLEGKRYLHETLRSYLNRTAISSTKSTSDISVDQELFTKPPYLLDRRAGPAARPLLVVFERPNCATCERFHRQVLRDKSVRRLMREFEAVQLDASNTSSGLIIPNGERISPAQWFERLDLSYSPAILFFDESGNEVMRLDSETKRFRMEGSLQLVLEKGYLKDAQLQRWRRDKAVELFKLNASNE
;
A
#
# COMPACT_ATOMS: atom_id res chain seq x y z
N MET A 1 -4.44 -35.86 -22.32
CA MET A 1 -4.68 -37.10 -21.51
C MET A 1 -4.62 -36.82 -19.99
N VAL A 2 -5.05 -35.64 -19.51
CA VAL A 2 -4.67 -35.15 -18.16
C VAL A 2 -5.70 -35.45 -17.06
N ILE A 3 -6.99 -35.48 -17.38
CA ILE A 3 -8.10 -35.74 -16.43
C ILE A 3 -7.89 -37.06 -15.65
N CYS A 4 -7.28 -38.07 -16.28
CA CYS A 4 -7.05 -39.39 -15.68
C CYS A 4 -6.04 -39.36 -14.51
N GLN A 5 -5.03 -38.49 -14.53
CA GLN A 5 -4.05 -38.41 -13.45
C GLN A 5 -4.64 -37.77 -12.19
N TYR A 6 -5.44 -36.70 -12.34
CA TYR A 6 -6.17 -36.09 -11.22
C TYR A 6 -7.20 -37.06 -10.62
N LEU A 7 -7.96 -37.81 -11.44
CA LEU A 7 -8.82 -38.88 -10.94
C LEU A 7 -8.02 -39.96 -10.18
N CYS A 8 -6.86 -40.37 -10.68
CA CYS A 8 -6.06 -41.43 -10.04
C CYS A 8 -5.47 -40.99 -8.68
N ALA A 9 -5.09 -39.72 -8.53
CA ALA A 9 -4.69 -39.16 -7.23
C ALA A 9 -5.88 -39.07 -6.26
N PHE A 10 -7.02 -38.55 -6.73
CA PHE A 10 -8.25 -38.41 -5.96
C PHE A 10 -8.78 -39.77 -5.48
N LEU A 11 -8.83 -40.78 -6.36
CA LEU A 11 -9.26 -42.14 -6.04
C LEU A 11 -8.34 -42.86 -5.05
N LYS A 12 -7.04 -42.53 -5.01
CA LYS A 12 -6.11 -43.05 -3.99
C LYS A 12 -6.39 -42.46 -2.61
N GLN A 13 -6.70 -41.15 -2.53
CA GLN A 13 -7.10 -40.51 -1.27
C GLN A 13 -8.46 -41.01 -0.78
N VAL A 14 -9.45 -41.14 -1.68
CA VAL A 14 -10.77 -41.69 -1.37
C VAL A 14 -10.69 -43.14 -0.87
N LYS A 15 -9.81 -43.99 -1.45
CA LYS A 15 -9.57 -45.35 -0.93
C LYS A 15 -9.00 -45.36 0.49
N TRP A 16 -8.16 -44.40 0.86
CA TRP A 16 -7.59 -44.33 2.21
C TRP A 16 -8.66 -43.91 3.24
N ALA A 17 -9.53 -42.95 2.89
CA ALA A 17 -10.68 -42.57 3.72
C ALA A 17 -11.68 -43.72 3.92
N LEU A 18 -12.02 -44.45 2.84
CA LEU A 18 -12.97 -45.59 2.90
C LEU A 18 -12.47 -46.77 3.75
N VAL A 19 -11.16 -46.95 3.91
CA VAL A 19 -10.56 -48.02 4.73
C VAL A 19 -10.44 -47.64 6.22
N THR A 20 -10.53 -46.35 6.56
CA THR A 20 -10.29 -45.83 7.92
C THR A 20 -11.55 -45.47 8.70
N GLY A 21 -12.74 -45.56 8.08
CA GLY A 21 -14.03 -45.55 8.79
C GLY A 21 -14.47 -44.20 9.38
N LEU A 22 -13.81 -43.09 9.01
CA LEU A 22 -14.22 -41.75 9.42
C LEU A 22 -15.49 -41.30 8.66
N PRO A 23 -16.51 -40.74 9.34
CA PRO A 23 -17.78 -40.39 8.71
C PRO A 23 -17.66 -39.23 7.72
N ALA A 24 -18.42 -39.30 6.63
CA ALA A 24 -18.38 -38.33 5.54
C ALA A 24 -19.00 -36.97 5.92
N VAL A 25 -18.16 -36.03 6.34
CA VAL A 25 -18.46 -34.59 6.41
C VAL A 25 -17.35 -33.85 5.66
N PHE A 26 -17.69 -32.71 5.03
CA PHE A 26 -16.89 -32.01 4.02
C PHE A 26 -16.72 -32.74 2.67
N LEU A 27 -17.73 -32.55 1.81
CA LEU A 27 -17.44 -32.25 0.41
C LEU A 27 -16.53 -31.01 0.37
N ILE A 28 -15.24 -31.20 0.10
CA ILE A 28 -14.29 -30.10 -0.01
C ILE A 28 -14.65 -29.28 -1.25
N THR A 29 -15.13 -28.05 -1.06
CA THR A 29 -15.37 -27.12 -2.17
C THR A 29 -14.03 -26.78 -2.83
N GLY A 30 -14.03 -26.57 -4.16
CA GLY A 30 -12.80 -26.33 -4.92
C GLY A 30 -11.95 -25.17 -4.39
N ALA A 31 -12.59 -24.15 -3.79
CA ALA A 31 -11.91 -23.04 -3.13
C ALA A 31 -11.03 -23.50 -1.95
N MET A 32 -11.51 -24.40 -1.08
CA MET A 32 -10.71 -24.90 0.04
C MET A 32 -9.56 -25.81 -0.43
N ALA A 33 -9.76 -26.58 -1.50
CA ALA A 33 -8.70 -27.38 -2.11
C ALA A 33 -7.59 -26.49 -2.69
N ASN A 34 -7.94 -25.45 -3.46
CA ASN A 34 -6.97 -24.51 -4.03
C ASN A 34 -6.22 -23.72 -2.94
N GLN A 35 -6.89 -23.34 -1.85
CA GLN A 35 -6.22 -22.59 -0.78
C GLN A 35 -5.18 -23.45 -0.04
N LEU A 36 -5.55 -24.68 0.31
CA LEU A 36 -4.63 -25.65 0.92
C LEU A 36 -3.47 -25.98 -0.02
N MET A 37 -3.71 -26.04 -1.33
CA MET A 37 -2.67 -26.20 -2.35
C MET A 37 -1.67 -25.03 -2.32
N LEU A 38 -2.12 -23.77 -2.26
CA LEU A 38 -1.22 -22.61 -2.19
C LEU A 38 -0.35 -22.63 -0.92
N HIS A 39 -0.92 -22.94 0.25
CA HIS A 39 -0.16 -23.03 1.50
C HIS A 39 0.91 -24.14 1.45
N ASN A 40 0.59 -25.29 0.85
CA ASN A 40 1.50 -26.43 0.73
C ASN A 40 2.61 -26.21 -0.32
N VAL A 41 2.27 -25.73 -1.52
CA VAL A 41 3.24 -25.56 -2.63
C VAL A 41 4.31 -24.52 -2.30
N VAL A 42 4.04 -23.57 -1.41
CA VAL A 42 5.05 -22.67 -0.84
C VAL A 42 6.17 -23.42 -0.08
N GLN A 43 5.87 -24.58 0.50
CA GLN A 43 6.86 -25.44 1.18
C GLN A 43 7.70 -26.27 0.20
N GLU A 44 7.38 -26.29 -1.09
CA GLU A 44 8.21 -26.89 -2.16
C GLU A 44 9.17 -25.86 -2.78
N GLU A 45 10.19 -26.32 -3.53
CA GLU A 45 11.06 -25.43 -4.33
C GLU A 45 10.55 -25.25 -5.78
N ASN A 46 9.37 -25.80 -6.09
CA ASN A 46 8.79 -25.77 -7.42
C ASN A 46 8.22 -24.38 -7.76
N ARG A 47 9.08 -23.50 -8.28
CA ARG A 47 8.75 -22.13 -8.71
C ARG A 47 7.67 -22.08 -9.80
N THR A 48 7.47 -23.16 -10.57
CA THR A 48 6.40 -23.24 -11.57
C THR A 48 5.06 -23.57 -10.93
N ALA A 49 5.00 -24.59 -10.06
CA ALA A 49 3.80 -24.90 -9.28
C ALA A 49 3.38 -23.72 -8.40
N LEU A 50 4.32 -22.98 -7.80
CA LEU A 50 3.98 -21.79 -7.01
C LEU A 50 3.33 -20.69 -7.87
N LYS A 51 3.80 -20.46 -9.10
CA LYS A 51 3.12 -19.54 -10.03
C LYS A 51 1.73 -20.02 -10.39
N GLN A 52 1.56 -21.32 -10.65
CA GLN A 52 0.27 -21.93 -10.98
C GLN A 52 -0.72 -21.81 -9.80
N ALA A 53 -0.28 -22.08 -8.57
CA ALA A 53 -1.07 -21.94 -7.35
C ALA A 53 -1.42 -20.46 -7.06
N ILE A 54 -0.49 -19.52 -7.28
CA ILE A 54 -0.77 -18.08 -7.18
C ILE A 54 -1.83 -17.64 -8.21
N ALA A 55 -1.83 -18.24 -9.41
CA ALA A 55 -2.80 -17.95 -10.46
C ALA A 55 -4.18 -18.62 -10.24
N SER A 56 -4.24 -19.78 -9.58
CA SER A 56 -5.50 -20.49 -9.30
C SER A 56 -6.10 -20.21 -7.91
N ALA A 57 -5.36 -19.53 -7.04
CA ALA A 57 -5.82 -19.13 -5.71
C ALA A 57 -6.88 -18.02 -5.80
N GLU A 58 -7.98 -18.21 -5.06
CA GLU A 58 -9.00 -17.17 -4.93
C GLU A 58 -8.48 -15.98 -4.11
N SER A 59 -7.65 -16.24 -3.09
CA SER A 59 -7.03 -15.21 -2.25
C SER A 59 -5.65 -15.64 -1.73
N LEU A 60 -4.62 -14.85 -2.07
CA LEU A 60 -3.27 -15.02 -1.51
C LEU A 60 -3.22 -14.75 0.01
N ASP A 61 -4.20 -13.98 0.49
CA ASP A 61 -4.32 -13.46 1.86
C ASP A 61 -5.21 -14.34 2.75
N ALA A 62 -5.84 -15.39 2.21
CA ALA A 62 -6.65 -16.30 3.02
C ALA A 62 -5.78 -17.13 3.98
N ARG A 63 -6.22 -17.14 5.25
CA ARG A 63 -5.55 -17.75 6.39
C ARG A 63 -6.06 -19.17 6.61
N ASP A 64 -5.16 -20.06 7.03
CA ASP A 64 -5.48 -21.44 7.42
C ASP A 64 -6.18 -21.51 8.81
N PRO A 65 -6.55 -22.71 9.30
CA PRO A 65 -7.07 -22.91 10.65
C PRO A 65 -6.12 -22.60 11.82
N ASN A 66 -4.92 -22.06 11.58
CA ASN A 66 -3.99 -21.49 12.57
C ASN A 66 -3.88 -19.94 12.45
N GLY A 67 -4.49 -19.34 11.44
CA GLY A 67 -4.37 -17.93 11.11
C GLY A 67 -3.25 -17.60 10.11
N TRP A 68 -2.63 -18.59 9.47
CA TRP A 68 -1.44 -18.43 8.63
C TRP A 68 -1.76 -18.24 7.14
N THR A 69 -1.13 -17.23 6.52
CA THR A 69 -1.21 -17.01 5.07
C THR A 69 -0.09 -17.73 4.31
N ALA A 70 -0.23 -17.83 2.98
CA ALA A 70 0.84 -18.33 2.10
C ALA A 70 2.15 -17.55 2.29
N LEU A 71 2.06 -16.24 2.55
CA LEU A 71 3.22 -15.38 2.78
C LEU A 71 3.91 -15.66 4.12
N MET A 72 3.15 -15.98 5.20
CA MET A 72 3.74 -16.43 6.46
C MET A 72 4.48 -17.75 6.29
N TYR A 73 3.88 -18.71 5.58
CA TYR A 73 4.51 -19.99 5.26
C TYR A 73 5.82 -19.81 4.47
N ALA A 74 5.84 -18.93 3.47
CA ALA A 74 7.04 -18.61 2.68
C ALA A 74 8.11 -17.91 3.53
N THR A 75 7.67 -16.99 4.40
CA THR A 75 8.51 -16.21 5.30
C THR A 75 9.17 -17.10 6.35
N LYS A 76 8.42 -17.97 7.02
CA LYS A 76 8.93 -18.86 8.07
C LYS A 76 9.93 -19.89 7.51
N ALA A 77 9.74 -20.32 6.26
CA ALA A 77 10.67 -21.16 5.52
C ALA A 77 11.91 -20.39 4.98
N GLY A 78 12.00 -19.07 5.16
CA GLY A 78 13.12 -18.24 4.68
C GLY A 78 13.16 -18.03 3.16
N LYS A 79 12.14 -18.51 2.43
CA LYS A 79 12.12 -18.59 0.96
C LYS A 79 11.87 -17.24 0.30
N SER A 80 12.93 -16.45 0.22
CA SER A 80 12.92 -15.11 -0.39
C SER A 80 12.29 -15.06 -1.79
N ASP A 81 12.47 -16.12 -2.59
CA ASP A 81 11.86 -16.22 -3.92
C ASP A 81 10.33 -16.40 -3.88
N ALA A 82 9.82 -17.25 -2.98
CA ALA A 82 8.38 -17.45 -2.79
C ALA A 82 7.72 -16.20 -2.18
N VAL A 83 8.38 -15.59 -1.19
CA VAL A 83 8.02 -14.29 -0.60
C VAL A 83 7.91 -13.23 -1.70
N SER A 84 8.92 -13.09 -2.57
CA SER A 84 8.89 -12.11 -3.65
C SER A 84 7.81 -12.36 -4.70
N LEU A 85 7.48 -13.61 -5.02
CA LEU A 85 6.41 -13.94 -5.96
C LEU A 85 5.03 -13.57 -5.40
N LEU A 86 4.74 -13.93 -4.14
CA LEU A 86 3.49 -13.59 -3.46
C LEU A 86 3.31 -12.07 -3.35
N LEU A 87 4.36 -11.33 -2.99
CA LEU A 87 4.33 -9.87 -2.87
C LEU A 87 4.18 -9.16 -4.24
N THR A 88 4.78 -9.66 -5.32
CA THR A 88 4.55 -9.14 -6.68
C THR A 88 3.10 -9.37 -7.13
N ALA A 89 2.53 -10.54 -6.78
CA ALA A 89 1.13 -10.88 -7.06
C ALA A 89 0.10 -10.17 -6.17
N GLY A 90 0.54 -9.43 -5.15
CA GLY A 90 -0.30 -8.51 -4.36
C GLY A 90 -0.63 -8.93 -2.93
N ALA A 91 -0.07 -10.05 -2.44
CA ALA A 91 -0.29 -10.54 -1.08
C ALA A 91 0.08 -9.49 -0.01
N SER A 92 -0.74 -9.36 1.03
CA SER A 92 -0.54 -8.41 2.12
C SER A 92 0.60 -8.83 3.05
N PRO A 93 1.60 -7.98 3.31
CA PRO A 93 2.69 -8.28 4.23
C PRO A 93 2.32 -8.12 5.72
N ASP A 94 1.14 -7.58 6.02
CA ASP A 94 0.75 -7.09 7.35
C ASP A 94 -0.33 -7.92 8.05
N ILE A 95 -0.87 -8.95 7.39
CA ILE A 95 -1.81 -9.87 8.03
C ILE A 95 -1.07 -10.58 9.18
N GLY A 96 -1.59 -10.49 10.40
CA GLY A 96 -1.11 -11.23 11.57
C GLY A 96 -1.66 -12.65 11.65
N ASP A 97 -0.97 -13.55 12.35
CA ASP A 97 -1.56 -14.84 12.76
C ASP A 97 -2.47 -14.68 14.00
N ARG A 98 -2.90 -15.78 14.63
CA ARG A 98 -3.72 -15.73 15.86
C ARG A 98 -3.03 -15.12 17.09
N LEU A 99 -1.76 -14.75 16.98
CA LEU A 99 -0.99 -14.08 18.04
C LEU A 99 -0.55 -12.68 17.59
N GLY A 100 -1.22 -12.09 16.59
CA GLY A 100 -0.88 -10.78 16.01
C GLY A 100 0.46 -10.77 15.25
N ARG A 101 1.08 -11.93 14.97
CA ARG A 101 2.42 -11.96 14.37
C ARG A 101 2.32 -11.81 12.86
N THR A 102 2.74 -10.67 12.34
CA THR A 102 2.91 -10.47 10.89
C THR A 102 4.05 -11.35 10.36
N PRO A 103 4.12 -11.59 9.03
CA PRO A 103 5.34 -12.00 8.35
C PRO A 103 6.61 -11.28 8.84
N LEU A 104 6.58 -9.96 9.10
CA LEU A 104 7.78 -9.23 9.54
C LEU A 104 8.20 -9.63 10.97
N ASN A 105 7.26 -9.89 11.88
CA ASN A 105 7.55 -10.48 13.19
C ASN A 105 8.11 -11.91 13.05
N MET A 106 7.59 -12.71 12.11
CA MET A 106 8.07 -14.09 11.86
C MET A 106 9.45 -14.17 11.20
N ALA A 107 9.85 -13.15 10.44
CA ALA A 107 11.13 -13.12 9.70
C ALA A 107 12.38 -13.02 10.60
N VAL A 108 12.20 -12.82 11.91
CA VAL A 108 13.31 -12.64 12.88
C VAL A 108 14.25 -13.84 12.96
N SER A 109 13.77 -15.06 12.69
CA SER A 109 14.58 -16.28 12.68
C SER A 109 15.15 -16.67 11.31
N VAL A 110 14.96 -15.87 10.26
CA VAL A 110 15.26 -16.26 8.86
C VAL A 110 16.23 -15.26 8.18
N PRO A 111 16.71 -15.52 6.95
CA PRO A 111 17.62 -14.62 6.25
C PRO A 111 17.05 -13.20 6.09
N LYS A 112 17.87 -12.20 6.38
CA LYS A 112 17.54 -10.75 6.31
C LYS A 112 16.87 -10.31 5.01
N LYS A 113 17.11 -11.01 3.91
CA LYS A 113 16.48 -10.74 2.60
C LYS A 113 14.95 -10.87 2.63
N VAL A 114 14.38 -11.75 3.47
CA VAL A 114 12.93 -11.86 3.65
C VAL A 114 12.36 -10.57 4.26
N SER A 115 12.94 -10.10 5.37
CA SER A 115 12.57 -8.83 5.99
C SER A 115 12.70 -7.65 5.04
N GLN A 116 13.77 -7.62 4.21
CA GLN A 116 13.92 -6.60 3.16
C GLN A 116 12.77 -6.62 2.16
N LEU A 117 12.34 -7.80 1.70
CA LEU A 117 11.24 -7.93 0.73
C LEU A 117 9.90 -7.46 1.31
N LEU A 118 9.61 -7.82 2.57
CA LEU A 118 8.40 -7.39 3.29
C LEU A 118 8.38 -5.86 3.46
N ILE A 119 9.47 -5.25 3.94
CA ILE A 119 9.61 -3.79 4.04
C ILE A 119 9.48 -3.12 2.65
N GLN A 120 10.04 -3.73 1.61
CA GLN A 120 9.92 -3.25 0.22
C GLN A 120 8.48 -3.35 -0.35
N ALA A 121 7.63 -4.21 0.21
CA ALA A 121 6.20 -4.29 -0.15
C ALA A 121 5.33 -3.28 0.61
N GLY A 122 5.85 -2.72 1.71
CA GLY A 122 5.17 -1.73 2.52
C GLY A 122 4.83 -2.18 3.94
N ALA A 123 5.36 -3.31 4.40
CA ALA A 123 5.08 -3.85 5.73
C ALA A 123 5.23 -2.82 6.85
N ASP A 124 4.32 -2.82 7.82
CA ASP A 124 4.41 -1.99 9.00
C ASP A 124 5.51 -2.51 9.93
N ILE A 125 6.57 -1.72 10.01
CA ILE A 125 7.80 -1.99 10.76
C ILE A 125 7.55 -1.97 12.28
N ASN A 126 6.50 -1.25 12.70
CA ASN A 126 6.17 -0.97 14.09
C ASN A 126 4.99 -1.82 14.61
N GLN A 127 4.37 -2.65 13.76
CA GLN A 127 3.25 -3.51 14.16
C GLN A 127 3.61 -4.36 15.39
N ARG A 128 2.84 -4.14 16.45
CA ARG A 128 2.86 -4.94 17.68
C ARG A 128 2.09 -6.23 17.44
N ASN A 129 2.59 -7.33 18.01
CA ASN A 129 1.85 -8.58 18.10
C ASN A 129 0.95 -8.59 19.36
N ALA A 130 0.23 -9.68 19.64
CA ALA A 130 -0.68 -9.78 20.80
C ALA A 130 0.01 -9.68 22.18
N GLY A 131 1.36 -9.71 22.25
CA GLY A 131 2.14 -9.40 23.45
C GLY A 131 2.62 -7.94 23.54
N GLY A 132 2.27 -7.10 22.56
CA GLY A 132 2.76 -5.73 22.39
C GLY A 132 4.11 -5.65 21.67
N ALA A 133 4.70 -6.77 21.26
CA ALA A 133 6.08 -6.82 20.81
C ALA A 133 6.24 -6.58 19.29
N THR A 134 7.11 -5.65 18.92
CA THR A 134 7.41 -5.30 17.52
C THR A 134 8.47 -6.21 16.90
N ALA A 135 8.60 -6.21 15.57
CA ALA A 135 9.69 -6.90 14.88
C ALA A 135 11.09 -6.46 15.35
N LEU A 136 11.23 -5.20 15.79
CA LEU A 136 12.49 -4.66 16.34
C LEU A 136 12.81 -5.25 17.72
N MET A 137 11.84 -5.33 18.63
CA MET A 137 12.02 -5.96 19.96
C MET A 137 12.40 -7.43 19.81
N LEU A 138 11.70 -8.15 18.95
CA LEU A 138 11.99 -9.56 18.63
C LEU A 138 13.40 -9.71 18.05
N ALA A 139 13.83 -8.85 17.12
CA ALA A 139 15.19 -8.87 16.58
C ALA A 139 16.26 -8.53 17.65
N ALA A 140 15.97 -7.61 18.55
CA ALA A 140 16.85 -7.20 19.65
C ALA A 140 17.05 -8.34 20.67
N GLY A 141 15.96 -8.99 21.11
CA GLY A 141 15.99 -10.14 22.02
C GLY A 141 16.51 -11.44 21.39
N ASN A 142 16.73 -11.47 20.08
CA ASN A 142 17.44 -12.56 19.37
C ASN A 142 18.86 -12.14 18.92
N GLY A 143 19.37 -10.98 19.33
CA GLY A 143 20.73 -10.54 19.02
C GLY A 143 21.00 -10.27 17.54
N ARG A 144 19.96 -10.20 16.71
CA ARG A 144 20.01 -10.06 15.24
C ARG A 144 20.44 -8.66 14.84
N GLN A 145 21.69 -8.30 15.10
CA GLN A 145 22.23 -6.96 14.84
C GLN A 145 22.04 -6.49 13.40
N ASP A 146 22.08 -7.43 12.45
CA ASP A 146 21.86 -7.22 11.02
C ASP A 146 20.42 -6.78 10.71
N LEU A 147 19.44 -7.37 11.40
CA LEU A 147 18.02 -7.07 11.26
C LEU A 147 17.63 -5.84 12.08
N VAL A 148 18.19 -5.66 13.30
CA VAL A 148 18.01 -4.43 14.09
C VAL A 148 18.46 -3.21 13.30
N SER A 149 19.64 -3.24 12.66
CA SER A 149 20.07 -2.12 11.80
C SER A 149 19.11 -1.92 10.62
N LEU A 150 18.67 -2.99 9.94
CA LEU A 150 17.70 -2.87 8.83
C LEU A 150 16.38 -2.21 9.25
N LEU A 151 15.83 -2.61 10.39
CA LEU A 151 14.55 -2.10 10.89
C LEU A 151 14.70 -0.62 11.29
N LEU A 152 15.79 -0.25 11.98
CA LEU A 152 16.08 1.14 12.34
C LEU A 152 16.34 2.03 11.10
N ASP A 153 17.05 1.52 10.09
CA ASP A 153 17.29 2.22 8.83
C ASP A 153 16.02 2.34 7.96
N ALA A 154 15.00 1.53 8.26
CA ALA A 154 13.68 1.58 7.61
C ALA A 154 12.65 2.45 8.36
N GLY A 155 12.93 2.86 9.60
CA GLY A 155 12.04 3.73 10.41
C GLY A 155 11.40 3.07 11.65
N ALA A 156 11.97 1.98 12.17
CA ALA A 156 11.49 1.35 13.40
C ALA A 156 11.64 2.29 14.62
N ARG A 157 10.58 2.36 15.43
CA ARG A 157 10.51 3.09 16.70
C ARG A 157 11.27 2.37 17.81
N LEU A 158 12.12 3.09 18.54
CA LEU A 158 12.83 2.61 19.73
C LEU A 158 12.03 2.86 21.03
N ASP A 159 11.12 3.83 20.99
CA ASP A 159 10.33 4.37 22.09
C ASP A 159 9.08 3.53 22.43
N LEU A 160 8.67 2.64 21.51
CA LEU A 160 7.63 1.66 21.78
C LEU A 160 8.06 0.66 22.88
N LYS A 161 7.07 0.21 23.65
CA LYS A 161 7.18 -0.84 24.66
C LYS A 161 6.29 -2.03 24.29
N ASP A 162 6.49 -3.18 24.91
CA ASP A 162 5.50 -4.27 24.87
C ASP A 162 4.40 -4.08 25.95
N TYR A 163 3.39 -4.96 25.99
CA TYR A 163 2.28 -4.84 26.96
C TYR A 163 2.68 -5.16 28.42
N GLN A 164 3.95 -5.51 28.66
CA GLN A 164 4.55 -5.64 29.99
C GLN A 164 5.44 -4.42 30.32
N GLY A 165 5.47 -3.39 29.47
CA GLY A 165 6.24 -2.17 29.64
C GLY A 165 7.71 -2.26 29.22
N ASN A 166 8.15 -3.36 28.61
CA ASN A 166 9.56 -3.56 28.26
C ASN A 166 9.89 -2.86 26.94
N SER A 167 10.98 -2.09 26.92
CA SER A 167 11.50 -1.47 25.69
C SER A 167 12.33 -2.45 24.85
N VAL A 168 12.67 -2.04 23.62
CA VAL A 168 13.66 -2.73 22.77
C VAL A 168 15.00 -3.00 23.47
N VAL A 169 15.41 -2.13 24.39
CA VAL A 169 16.64 -2.26 25.18
C VAL A 169 16.51 -3.38 26.22
N ASP A 170 15.36 -3.48 26.86
CA ASP A 170 15.09 -4.52 27.85
C ASP A 170 15.00 -5.90 27.20
N TRP A 171 14.49 -5.96 25.95
CA TRP A 171 14.54 -7.16 25.11
C TRP A 171 15.99 -7.58 24.78
N SER A 172 16.87 -6.67 24.32
CA SER A 172 18.28 -7.04 24.08
C SER A 172 19.04 -7.40 25.35
N ARG A 173 18.71 -6.77 26.49
CA ARG A 173 19.32 -7.07 27.80
C ARG A 173 18.90 -8.44 28.32
N ARG A 174 17.62 -8.81 28.20
CA ARG A 174 17.12 -10.18 28.49
C ARG A 174 17.74 -11.25 27.59
N GLY A 175 18.09 -10.90 26.35
CA GLY A 175 18.83 -11.78 25.44
C GLY A 175 20.34 -11.90 25.73
N GLY A 176 20.89 -11.12 26.66
CA GLY A 176 22.33 -11.12 26.97
C GLY A 176 23.21 -10.40 25.94
N PHE A 177 22.65 -9.50 25.13
CA PHE A 177 23.36 -8.86 24.02
C PHE A 177 23.91 -7.47 24.41
N ASP A 178 24.96 -7.43 25.23
CA ASP A 178 25.45 -6.20 25.88
C ASP A 178 25.87 -5.07 24.93
N GLU A 179 26.60 -5.36 23.85
CA GLU A 179 26.97 -4.32 22.88
C GLU A 179 25.76 -3.81 22.09
N LEU A 180 24.79 -4.69 21.81
CA LEU A 180 23.54 -4.30 21.16
C LEU A 180 22.70 -3.41 22.09
N THR A 181 22.62 -3.78 23.36
CA THR A 181 21.95 -3.01 24.43
C THR A 181 22.58 -1.62 24.56
N ARG A 182 23.90 -1.53 24.75
CA ARG A 182 24.63 -0.25 24.77
C ARG A 182 24.49 0.54 23.47
N ARG A 183 24.36 -0.11 22.30
CA ARG A 183 24.12 0.55 20.99
C ARG A 183 22.70 1.11 20.86
N LEU A 184 21.70 0.48 21.49
CA LEU A 184 20.31 0.94 21.52
C LEU A 184 20.13 2.08 22.53
N GLU A 185 20.72 1.97 23.73
CA GLU A 185 20.72 3.02 24.78
C GLU A 185 21.25 4.36 24.22
N ARG A 186 22.46 4.35 23.63
CA ARG A 186 23.10 5.50 22.95
C ARG A 186 22.31 6.07 21.75
N ARG A 187 21.21 5.44 21.34
CA ARG A 187 20.32 5.86 20.25
C ARG A 187 18.96 6.35 20.78
N LEU A 188 18.47 5.77 21.89
CA LEU A 188 17.30 6.23 22.65
C LEU A 188 17.56 7.60 23.29
N GLU A 189 18.72 7.77 23.96
CA GLU A 189 19.20 9.04 24.56
C GLU A 189 19.21 10.24 23.57
N LYS A 190 19.27 9.95 22.27
CA LYS A 190 19.26 10.93 21.18
C LYS A 190 17.86 11.24 20.65
N GLN A 191 16.88 10.37 20.89
CA GLN A 191 15.46 10.58 20.59
C GLN A 191 14.71 11.23 21.76
N ASP A 192 15.06 10.90 23.02
CA ASP A 192 14.34 11.40 24.21
C ASP A 192 14.38 12.93 24.35
N LYS A 193 15.36 13.59 23.73
CA LYS A 193 15.44 15.07 23.61
C LYS A 193 14.40 15.69 22.65
N VAL A 194 13.53 14.87 22.04
CA VAL A 194 12.58 15.28 20.99
C VAL A 194 11.13 14.85 21.29
N ALA A 195 10.91 13.87 22.18
CA ALA A 195 9.68 13.07 22.20
C ALA A 195 8.85 13.13 23.50
N ILE A 196 8.80 14.27 24.20
CA ILE A 196 8.00 14.42 25.44
C ILE A 196 6.51 14.70 25.12
N ALA A 197 5.81 13.73 24.49
CA ALA A 197 4.35 13.81 24.25
C ALA A 197 3.65 12.46 23.93
N SER A 198 2.83 11.96 24.87
CA SER A 198 1.61 11.12 24.71
C SER A 198 1.65 9.68 24.11
N GLY A 199 0.71 8.83 24.58
CA GLY A 199 0.39 7.45 24.15
C GLY A 199 -0.89 6.95 24.84
N GLU A 200 -1.42 5.72 24.62
CA GLU A 200 -0.88 4.62 23.79
C GLU A 200 -1.93 4.01 22.81
N GLU A 201 -2.67 2.92 23.13
CA GLU A 201 -3.26 2.04 22.07
C GLU A 201 -4.50 1.17 22.42
N PHE A 202 -5.11 0.53 21.40
CA PHE A 202 -6.33 -0.33 21.39
C PHE A 202 -6.04 -1.75 20.79
N ALA A 203 -7.04 -2.65 20.63
CA ALA A 203 -6.83 -4.05 20.18
C ALA A 203 -7.82 -4.66 19.12
N GLU A 204 -7.21 -5.33 18.12
CA GLU A 204 -7.51 -6.51 17.23
C GLU A 204 -8.92 -7.17 17.07
N ASP A 205 -9.31 -7.82 15.92
CA ASP A 205 -8.76 -7.93 14.52
C ASP A 205 -9.88 -7.61 13.45
N ILE A 206 -10.77 -8.44 12.86
CA ILE A 206 -10.58 -9.75 12.19
C ILE A 206 -11.38 -9.91 10.85
N PHE A 207 -10.69 -10.37 9.79
CA PHE A 207 -11.21 -10.88 8.49
C PHE A 207 -12.06 -9.97 7.57
N VAL A 208 -12.54 -10.57 6.46
CA VAL A 208 -13.52 -10.10 5.44
C VAL A 208 -12.99 -9.10 4.37
N ASP A 209 -13.68 -9.05 3.22
CA ASP A 209 -13.55 -7.97 2.21
C ASP A 209 -13.64 -6.60 2.91
N VAL A 210 -12.81 -5.62 2.53
CA VAL A 210 -12.59 -4.34 3.26
C VAL A 210 -13.80 -3.88 4.04
N GLN A 211 -13.85 -4.25 5.32
CA GLN A 211 -14.94 -3.90 6.20
C GLN A 211 -14.75 -2.44 6.59
N PHE A 212 -15.75 -1.65 6.24
CA PHE A 212 -15.97 -0.36 6.85
C PHE A 212 -16.29 -0.62 8.33
N PRO A 213 -15.50 -0.08 9.27
CA PRO A 213 -15.77 -0.22 10.70
C PRO A 213 -17.19 0.22 11.07
N ASP A 214 -17.73 -0.31 12.17
CA ASP A 214 -19.10 0.00 12.64
C ASP A 214 -19.35 1.50 12.92
N TRP A 215 -18.28 2.32 13.01
CA TRP A 215 -18.35 3.78 13.15
C TRP A 215 -18.47 4.54 11.82
N PHE A 216 -18.34 3.87 10.67
CA PHE A 216 -18.72 4.43 9.38
C PHE A 216 -20.26 4.50 9.29
N LYS A 217 -20.77 5.55 8.66
CA LYS A 217 -22.20 5.77 8.45
C LYS A 217 -22.77 4.71 7.52
N ALA A 218 -23.81 4.02 7.97
CA ALA A 218 -24.69 3.21 7.12
C ALA A 218 -25.56 4.14 6.26
N SER A 219 -24.97 4.65 5.18
CA SER A 219 -25.60 5.56 4.21
C SER A 219 -26.49 4.79 3.22
N PHE A 220 -27.59 5.43 2.78
CA PHE A 220 -28.42 4.97 1.65
C PHE A 220 -27.88 5.44 0.28
N LEU A 221 -26.64 5.93 0.25
CA LEU A 221 -25.93 6.51 -0.88
C LEU A 221 -26.53 7.82 -1.44
N ASP A 222 -27.40 8.51 -0.68
CA ASP A 222 -27.75 9.91 -0.91
C ASP A 222 -26.81 10.83 -0.12
N LEU A 223 -25.70 11.20 -0.75
CA LEU A 223 -24.69 12.07 -0.14
C LEU A 223 -25.19 13.50 0.08
N SER A 224 -26.37 13.88 -0.46
CA SER A 224 -26.99 15.18 -0.23
C SER A 224 -27.80 15.18 1.08
N GLU A 225 -28.48 14.09 1.42
CA GLU A 225 -29.14 13.90 2.72
C GLU A 225 -28.13 13.57 3.83
N ASP A 226 -27.15 12.68 3.57
CA ASP A 226 -26.08 12.36 4.53
C ASP A 226 -25.35 13.63 5.02
N LEU A 227 -25.15 14.61 4.12
CA LEU A 227 -24.50 15.87 4.44
C LEU A 227 -25.37 16.79 5.31
N LYS A 228 -26.70 16.75 5.16
CA LYS A 228 -27.64 17.46 6.04
C LYS A 228 -27.66 16.84 7.43
N GLU A 229 -27.60 15.51 7.52
CA GLU A 229 -27.44 14.83 8.82
C GLU A 229 -26.11 15.19 9.49
N ALA A 230 -25.00 15.19 8.75
CA ALA A 230 -23.70 15.62 9.25
C ALA A 230 -23.72 17.08 9.75
N LEU A 231 -24.37 17.99 9.01
CA LEU A 231 -24.57 19.39 9.43
C LEU A 231 -25.43 19.50 10.71
N ASN A 232 -26.53 18.75 10.79
CA ASN A 232 -27.41 18.72 11.96
C ASN A 232 -26.70 18.14 13.21
N ALA A 233 -25.78 17.20 13.02
CA ALA A 233 -24.89 16.66 14.05
C ALA A 233 -23.71 17.60 14.40
N GLY A 234 -23.61 18.79 13.79
CA GLY A 234 -22.56 19.77 14.04
C GLY A 234 -21.21 19.45 13.39
N LYS A 235 -21.15 18.45 12.51
CA LYS A 235 -19.92 18.02 11.83
C LYS A 235 -19.55 18.97 10.68
N GLN A 236 -18.33 18.82 10.17
CA GLN A 236 -17.77 19.68 9.12
C GLN A 236 -18.14 19.21 7.70
N GLY A 237 -18.60 17.96 7.55
CA GLY A 237 -19.20 17.41 6.33
C GLY A 237 -19.04 15.89 6.23
N LEU A 238 -18.68 15.39 5.04
CA LEU A 238 -18.50 13.95 4.75
C LEU A 238 -17.03 13.61 4.41
N MET A 239 -16.62 12.40 4.78
CA MET A 239 -15.41 11.75 4.27
C MET A 239 -15.79 10.47 3.53
N ILE A 240 -15.69 10.49 2.19
CA ILE A 240 -15.94 9.32 1.35
C ILE A 240 -14.65 8.48 1.27
N PHE A 241 -14.68 7.28 1.83
CA PHE A 241 -13.56 6.33 1.81
C PHE A 241 -13.75 5.28 0.71
N ILE A 242 -13.01 5.45 -0.37
CA ILE A 242 -13.12 4.62 -1.59
C ILE A 242 -12.09 3.49 -1.52
N SER A 243 -12.59 2.25 -1.55
CA SER A 243 -11.83 1.02 -1.31
C SER A 243 -12.14 -0.06 -2.35
N THR A 244 -11.49 -1.24 -2.26
CA THR A 244 -11.95 -2.39 -3.02
C THR A 244 -11.81 -3.72 -2.30
N ARG A 245 -12.62 -4.71 -2.68
CA ARG A 245 -12.48 -6.12 -2.28
C ARG A 245 -11.03 -6.57 -2.38
N ARG A 246 -10.54 -7.22 -1.32
CA ARG A 246 -9.15 -7.73 -1.21
C ARG A 246 -8.05 -6.65 -1.37
N CYS A 247 -8.37 -5.36 -1.13
CA CYS A 247 -7.38 -4.27 -1.12
C CYS A 247 -6.51 -4.26 0.14
N SER A 248 -5.31 -4.84 0.07
CA SER A 248 -4.31 -4.84 1.13
C SER A 248 -3.97 -3.43 1.66
N TYR A 249 -3.77 -2.46 0.77
CA TYR A 249 -3.49 -1.06 1.14
C TYR A 249 -4.67 -0.34 1.84
N CYS A 250 -5.91 -0.74 1.55
CA CYS A 250 -7.11 -0.17 2.16
C CYS A 250 -7.30 -0.73 3.57
N LYS A 251 -7.12 -2.05 3.72
CA LYS A 251 -7.12 -2.74 5.01
C LYS A 251 -6.04 -2.16 5.94
N ALA A 252 -4.81 -2.01 5.46
CA ALA A 252 -3.73 -1.38 6.22
C ALA A 252 -4.03 0.08 6.59
N PHE A 253 -4.68 0.86 5.72
CA PHE A 253 -5.09 2.22 6.07
C PHE A 253 -6.19 2.26 7.13
N ILE A 254 -7.18 1.37 7.07
CA ILE A 254 -8.19 1.25 8.13
C ILE A 254 -7.54 0.82 9.45
N GLN A 255 -6.85 -0.32 9.47
CA GLN A 255 -6.30 -0.90 10.69
C GLN A 255 -5.22 -0.03 11.33
N ASN A 256 -4.27 0.47 10.54
CA ASN A 256 -3.08 1.14 11.08
C ASN A 256 -3.26 2.66 11.20
N SER A 257 -4.22 3.27 10.48
CA SER A 257 -4.48 4.73 10.52
C SER A 257 -5.87 5.09 11.02
N LEU A 258 -6.96 4.69 10.35
CA LEU A 258 -8.31 5.16 10.71
C LEU A 258 -8.81 4.63 12.05
N ASN A 259 -8.52 3.37 12.40
CA ASN A 259 -8.92 2.73 13.66
C ASN A 259 -7.99 3.07 14.84
N ARG A 260 -7.01 3.96 14.66
CA ARG A 260 -6.24 4.48 15.79
C ARG A 260 -7.09 5.48 16.57
N PRO A 261 -7.18 5.41 17.91
CA PRO A 261 -8.10 6.26 18.68
C PRO A 261 -7.90 7.77 18.49
N ASP A 262 -6.65 8.21 18.34
CA ASP A 262 -6.25 9.61 18.12
C ASP A 262 -6.63 10.16 16.74
N ILE A 263 -6.94 9.27 15.79
CA ILE A 263 -7.41 9.59 14.44
C ILE A 263 -8.91 9.36 14.36
N GLN A 264 -9.40 8.20 14.79
CA GLN A 264 -10.81 7.81 14.77
C GLN A 264 -11.71 8.86 15.41
N GLY A 265 -11.45 9.23 16.67
CA GLY A 265 -12.29 10.20 17.39
C GLY A 265 -12.31 11.59 16.75
N ARG A 266 -11.21 12.00 16.11
CA ARG A 266 -11.13 13.26 15.34
C ARG A 266 -11.96 13.20 14.07
N VAL A 267 -11.87 12.08 13.33
CA VAL A 267 -12.65 11.86 12.11
C VAL A 267 -14.14 11.77 12.44
N GLU A 268 -14.55 10.95 13.41
CA GLU A 268 -15.95 10.84 13.84
C GLU A 268 -16.55 12.18 14.29
N THR A 269 -15.79 12.98 15.04
CA THR A 269 -16.23 14.31 15.49
C THR A 269 -16.36 15.29 14.32
N SER A 270 -15.49 15.19 13.31
CA SER A 270 -15.40 16.16 12.21
C SER A 270 -16.20 15.78 10.97
N PHE A 271 -16.47 14.51 10.73
CA PHE A 271 -17.07 14.00 9.50
C PHE A 271 -17.99 12.80 9.75
N ASP A 272 -19.02 12.66 8.94
CA ASP A 272 -19.63 11.34 8.70
C ASP A 272 -18.82 10.62 7.63
N VAL A 273 -18.46 9.35 7.88
CA VAL A 273 -17.59 8.56 6.99
C VAL A 273 -18.40 7.54 6.24
N ILE A 274 -18.34 7.59 4.90
CA ILE A 274 -19.10 6.68 4.04
C ILE A 274 -18.12 5.85 3.23
N GLY A 275 -18.19 4.53 3.40
CA GLY A 275 -17.36 3.60 2.66
C GLY A 275 -17.97 3.25 1.31
N LEU A 276 -17.19 3.35 0.24
CA LEU A 276 -17.59 2.90 -1.10
C LEU A 276 -16.66 1.77 -1.57
N GLU A 277 -17.25 0.74 -2.19
CA GLU A 277 -16.52 -0.31 -2.90
C GLU A 277 -16.62 -0.04 -4.41
N ILE A 278 -15.50 -0.06 -5.12
CA ILE A 278 -15.45 0.40 -6.53
C ILE A 278 -16.03 -0.57 -7.56
N PHE A 279 -16.61 -1.68 -7.13
CA PHE A 279 -17.49 -2.55 -7.94
C PHE A 279 -18.93 -2.59 -7.42
N ASP A 280 -19.29 -1.69 -6.51
CA ASP A 280 -20.69 -1.43 -6.25
C ASP A 280 -21.34 -0.82 -7.51
N ASP A 281 -22.48 -1.40 -7.88
CA ASP A 281 -23.28 -1.03 -9.06
C ASP A 281 -24.61 -0.36 -8.68
N SER A 282 -24.80 -0.16 -7.37
CA SER A 282 -25.88 0.63 -6.78
C SER A 282 -25.88 2.06 -7.29
N GLU A 283 -27.09 2.63 -7.32
CA GLU A 283 -27.30 4.04 -7.63
C GLU A 283 -27.04 4.89 -6.38
N MET A 284 -26.45 6.05 -6.60
CA MET A 284 -26.09 7.03 -5.57
C MET A 284 -26.44 8.44 -6.04
N ILE A 285 -26.59 9.36 -5.11
CA ILE A 285 -26.78 10.79 -5.36
C ILE A 285 -25.56 11.53 -4.77
N ASP A 286 -24.91 12.39 -5.56
CA ASP A 286 -23.78 13.19 -5.08
C ASP A 286 -24.24 14.38 -4.20
N PRO A 287 -23.33 15.06 -3.46
CA PRO A 287 -23.69 16.21 -2.62
C PRO A 287 -24.27 17.40 -3.39
N GLU A 288 -24.18 17.39 -4.72
CA GLU A 288 -24.72 18.37 -5.65
C GLU A 288 -26.10 17.96 -6.22
N GLY A 289 -26.62 16.77 -5.89
CA GLY A 289 -27.94 16.26 -6.27
C GLY A 289 -28.00 15.43 -7.56
N ASN A 290 -26.85 15.05 -8.13
CA ASN A 290 -26.76 14.29 -9.38
C ASN A 290 -26.74 12.78 -9.12
N SER A 291 -27.52 12.03 -9.91
CA SER A 291 -27.53 10.56 -9.84
C SER A 291 -26.38 9.93 -10.65
N TYR A 292 -25.74 8.92 -10.07
CA TYR A 292 -24.67 8.11 -10.65
C TYR A 292 -24.78 6.64 -10.21
N ARG A 293 -24.13 5.70 -10.90
CA ARG A 293 -23.68 4.46 -10.25
C ARG A 293 -22.39 4.70 -9.47
N VAL A 294 -22.15 3.96 -8.39
CA VAL A 294 -20.92 4.12 -7.58
C VAL A 294 -19.65 3.99 -8.44
N LYS A 295 -19.58 3.01 -9.37
CA LYS A 295 -18.47 2.88 -10.33
C LYS A 295 -18.26 4.10 -11.24
N GLU A 296 -19.33 4.81 -11.60
CA GLU A 296 -19.28 6.01 -12.46
C GLU A 296 -18.79 7.22 -11.67
N PHE A 297 -19.30 7.41 -10.45
CA PHE A 297 -18.81 8.42 -9.50
C PHE A 297 -17.32 8.23 -9.18
N VAL A 298 -16.88 6.99 -8.93
CA VAL A 298 -15.47 6.65 -8.70
C VAL A 298 -14.61 7.00 -9.92
N THR A 299 -15.13 6.76 -11.12
CA THR A 299 -14.43 7.03 -12.38
C THR A 299 -14.33 8.53 -12.67
N SER A 300 -15.44 9.28 -12.56
CA SER A 300 -15.47 10.73 -12.78
C SER A 300 -14.59 11.48 -11.77
N ASN A 301 -14.54 11.02 -10.52
CA ASN A 301 -13.65 11.56 -9.50
C ASN A 301 -12.17 11.17 -9.67
N LYS A 302 -11.81 10.35 -10.65
CA LYS A 302 -10.46 9.74 -10.80
C LYS A 302 -10.01 9.07 -9.49
N ALA A 303 -10.81 8.11 -8.99
CA ALA A 303 -10.64 7.45 -7.69
C ALA A 303 -10.40 5.92 -7.79
N ALA A 304 -10.20 5.37 -8.99
CA ALA A 304 -9.97 3.94 -9.25
C ALA A 304 -8.69 3.34 -8.60
N TYR A 305 -7.85 4.16 -7.95
CA TYR A 305 -6.67 3.74 -7.20
C TYR A 305 -6.92 3.82 -5.70
N THR A 306 -6.83 2.69 -5.03
CA THR A 306 -7.29 2.58 -3.65
C THR A 306 -6.14 2.44 -2.62
N PRO A 307 -6.38 2.84 -1.35
CA PRO A 307 -7.52 3.66 -0.91
C PRO A 307 -7.50 5.06 -1.54
N THR A 308 -8.65 5.66 -1.76
CA THR A 308 -8.81 7.09 -2.08
C THR A 308 -9.77 7.70 -1.07
N LEU A 309 -9.49 8.93 -0.63
CA LEU A 309 -10.38 9.67 0.26
C LEU A 309 -10.83 10.96 -0.42
N ILE A 310 -12.13 11.25 -0.37
CA ILE A 310 -12.72 12.51 -0.84
C ILE A 310 -13.44 13.17 0.32
N PHE A 311 -13.03 14.38 0.68
CA PHE A 311 -13.67 15.17 1.73
C PHE A 311 -14.62 16.18 1.11
N TYR A 312 -15.82 16.28 1.66
CA TYR A 312 -16.84 17.26 1.29
C TYR A 312 -17.24 18.06 2.53
N GLY A 313 -17.42 19.38 2.40
CA GLY A 313 -17.91 20.24 3.47
C GLY A 313 -19.43 20.38 3.42
N VAL A 314 -20.05 20.82 4.53
CA VAL A 314 -21.51 21.06 4.68
C VAL A 314 -22.19 21.94 3.62
N SER A 315 -21.45 22.54 2.68
CA SER A 315 -21.98 23.30 1.53
C SER A 315 -21.99 22.50 0.21
N GLY A 316 -21.87 21.17 0.28
CA GLY A 316 -21.76 20.28 -0.88
C GLY A 316 -20.38 20.32 -1.55
N ARG A 317 -19.52 21.27 -1.21
CA ARG A 317 -18.23 21.46 -1.90
C ARG A 317 -17.17 20.47 -1.45
N LYS A 318 -16.53 19.85 -2.43
CA LYS A 318 -15.30 19.05 -2.29
C LYS A 318 -14.17 19.91 -1.71
N LEU A 319 -13.61 19.49 -0.57
CA LEU A 319 -12.55 20.20 0.16
C LEU A 319 -11.15 19.70 -0.19
N LEU A 320 -11.04 18.39 -0.44
CA LEU A 320 -9.78 17.68 -0.66
C LEU A 320 -10.03 16.30 -1.29
N LYS A 321 -9.10 15.82 -2.13
CA LYS A 321 -8.95 14.40 -2.44
C LYS A 321 -7.51 13.95 -2.19
N ILE A 322 -7.30 12.80 -1.56
CA ILE A 322 -5.98 12.14 -1.45
C ILE A 322 -6.04 10.69 -1.96
N VAL A 323 -4.93 10.21 -2.53
CA VAL A 323 -4.87 8.92 -3.24
C VAL A 323 -3.69 8.07 -2.74
N GLY A 324 -3.99 6.84 -2.31
CA GLY A 324 -3.04 5.87 -1.76
C GLY A 324 -2.92 5.93 -0.23
N TYR A 325 -2.01 5.13 0.32
CA TYR A 325 -1.80 5.00 1.76
C TYR A 325 -1.09 6.24 2.34
N TYR A 326 -1.67 6.80 3.40
CA TYR A 326 -1.09 7.88 4.19
C TYR A 326 -0.77 7.32 5.59
N PRO A 327 0.50 7.29 6.04
CA PRO A 327 0.85 6.89 7.40
C PRO A 327 0.16 7.75 8.47
N PRO A 328 -0.05 7.24 9.70
CA PRO A 328 -0.83 7.92 10.74
C PRO A 328 -0.36 9.34 11.06
N ASP A 329 0.95 9.50 11.24
CA ASP A 329 1.64 10.76 11.51
C ASP A 329 1.49 11.80 10.39
N LYS A 330 1.24 11.35 9.15
CA LYS A 330 0.93 12.21 8.02
C LYS A 330 -0.58 12.43 7.86
N PHE A 331 -1.42 11.44 8.18
CA PHE A 331 -2.88 11.59 8.10
C PHE A 331 -3.42 12.55 9.18
N GLN A 332 -2.87 12.54 10.39
CA GLN A 332 -3.15 13.57 11.40
C GLN A 332 -2.98 15.00 10.83
N LYS A 333 -1.92 15.26 10.05
CA LYS A 333 -1.69 16.57 9.41
C LYS A 333 -2.68 16.90 8.29
N VAL A 334 -3.35 15.91 7.71
CA VAL A 334 -4.48 16.11 6.79
C VAL A 334 -5.72 16.53 7.59
N LEU A 335 -5.95 15.92 8.76
CA LEU A 335 -7.02 16.34 9.67
C LEU A 335 -6.77 17.75 10.22
N ASP A 336 -5.55 18.09 10.65
CA ASP A 336 -5.22 19.45 11.12
C ASP A 336 -5.50 20.53 10.03
N TYR A 337 -5.24 20.18 8.76
CA TYR A 337 -5.50 21.02 7.60
C TYR A 337 -7.01 21.23 7.35
N LEU A 338 -7.80 20.16 7.48
CA LEU A 338 -9.25 20.19 7.30
C LEU A 338 -9.96 20.88 8.46
N GLU A 339 -9.70 20.45 9.70
CA GLU A 339 -10.31 20.98 10.92
C GLU A 339 -9.95 22.46 11.15
N GLY A 340 -8.68 22.83 10.88
CA GLY A 340 -8.23 24.22 10.89
C GLY A 340 -8.72 25.05 9.69
N LYS A 341 -9.60 24.50 8.85
CA LYS A 341 -10.20 25.07 7.62
C LYS A 341 -9.18 25.72 6.69
N ARG A 342 -7.95 25.16 6.67
CA ARG A 342 -6.79 25.73 5.97
C ARG A 342 -6.98 25.75 4.46
N TYR A 343 -7.81 24.85 3.94
CA TYR A 343 -8.25 24.81 2.53
C TYR A 343 -8.93 26.10 2.03
N LEU A 344 -9.37 27.00 2.93
CA LEU A 344 -9.88 28.33 2.56
C LEU A 344 -8.77 29.35 2.25
N HIS A 345 -7.51 29.02 2.53
CA HIS A 345 -6.38 29.98 2.57
C HIS A 345 -5.08 29.45 1.96
N GLU A 346 -4.83 28.14 2.03
CA GLU A 346 -3.64 27.49 1.47
C GLU A 346 -3.99 26.07 0.99
N THR A 347 -3.22 25.51 0.05
CA THR A 347 -3.35 24.10 -0.37
C THR A 347 -2.76 23.15 0.68
N LEU A 348 -3.19 21.88 0.67
CA LEU A 348 -2.60 20.84 1.53
C LEU A 348 -1.08 20.73 1.27
N ARG A 349 -0.67 20.91 0.01
CA ARG A 349 0.73 21.09 -0.39
C ARG A 349 1.43 22.15 0.45
N SER A 350 0.93 23.38 0.51
CA SER A 350 1.52 24.47 1.31
C SER A 350 1.62 24.08 2.78
N TYR A 351 0.49 23.63 3.36
CA TYR A 351 0.38 23.29 4.77
C TYR A 351 1.39 22.22 5.20
N LEU A 352 1.52 21.13 4.43
CA LEU A 352 2.45 20.03 4.73
C LEU A 352 3.91 20.43 4.59
N ASN A 353 4.26 21.35 3.68
CA ASN A 353 5.64 21.86 3.57
C ASN A 353 6.00 22.78 4.74
N ARG A 354 5.06 23.60 5.22
CA ARG A 354 5.24 24.49 6.39
C ARG A 354 5.27 23.73 7.73
N THR A 355 4.60 22.58 7.83
CA THR A 355 4.51 21.75 9.04
C THR A 355 5.45 20.53 9.03
N ALA A 356 6.32 20.42 8.02
CA ALA A 356 7.46 19.52 8.07
C ALA A 356 8.50 20.09 9.05
N ILE A 357 8.80 19.36 10.13
CA ILE A 357 9.97 19.66 10.97
C ILE A 357 11.18 19.59 10.06
N SER A 358 12.01 20.63 10.05
CA SER A 358 13.21 20.67 9.22
C SER A 358 14.20 19.61 9.71
N SER A 359 14.15 18.42 9.10
CA SER A 359 15.34 17.59 8.98
C SER A 359 16.47 18.47 8.44
N THR A 360 17.62 18.42 9.10
CA THR A 360 18.81 19.25 8.87
C THR A 360 18.99 19.71 7.42
N LYS A 361 19.26 21.01 7.22
CA LYS A 361 19.58 21.60 5.91
C LYS A 361 20.75 20.85 5.23
N SER A 362 20.40 19.85 4.44
CA SER A 362 21.18 19.51 3.26
C SER A 362 21.05 20.66 2.26
N THR A 363 22.03 20.77 1.36
CA THR A 363 21.96 21.60 0.16
C THR A 363 22.05 20.70 -1.07
N SER A 364 21.47 19.51 -0.98
CA SER A 364 21.48 18.51 -2.03
C SER A 364 20.40 18.81 -3.07
N ASP A 365 20.85 19.06 -4.29
CA ASP A 365 20.02 19.01 -5.49
C ASP A 365 19.27 17.67 -5.61
N ILE A 366 18.27 17.63 -6.50
CA ILE A 366 17.54 16.40 -6.82
C ILE A 366 18.52 15.31 -7.30
N SER A 367 18.32 14.08 -6.84
CA SER A 367 19.11 12.91 -7.22
C SER A 367 18.85 12.56 -8.69
N VAL A 368 19.67 13.06 -9.62
CA VAL A 368 19.49 12.80 -11.06
C VAL A 368 20.10 11.46 -11.46
N ASP A 369 19.24 10.46 -11.69
CA ASP A 369 19.62 9.16 -12.25
C ASP A 369 19.71 9.25 -13.79
N GLN A 370 20.88 9.62 -14.30
CA GLN A 370 21.13 9.83 -15.73
C GLN A 370 21.02 8.57 -16.60
N GLU A 371 20.87 7.37 -16.01
CA GLU A 371 20.60 6.12 -16.75
C GLU A 371 19.10 5.84 -16.93
N LEU A 372 18.25 6.51 -16.15
CA LEU A 372 16.79 6.28 -16.15
C LEU A 372 16.00 7.44 -16.76
N PHE A 373 16.45 8.68 -16.57
CA PHE A 373 15.70 9.87 -16.96
C PHE A 373 16.29 10.55 -18.20
N THR A 374 15.42 10.91 -19.15
CA THR A 374 15.77 11.75 -20.30
C THR A 374 16.34 13.10 -19.83
N LYS A 375 17.31 13.64 -20.56
CA LYS A 375 17.93 14.94 -20.25
C LYS A 375 17.14 16.10 -20.88
N PRO A 376 17.17 17.31 -20.30
CA PRO A 376 16.57 18.49 -20.92
C PRO A 376 17.15 18.76 -22.33
N PRO A 377 16.39 19.43 -23.23
CA PRO A 377 15.06 19.99 -23.04
C PRO A 377 13.95 18.93 -23.09
N TYR A 378 12.97 19.04 -22.19
CA TYR A 378 11.81 18.14 -22.13
C TYR A 378 10.73 18.56 -23.14
N LEU A 379 10.54 17.76 -24.19
CA LEU A 379 9.50 17.92 -25.21
C LEU A 379 8.46 16.80 -25.05
N LEU A 380 7.48 16.99 -24.16
CA LEU A 380 6.52 15.92 -23.84
C LEU A 380 5.26 15.93 -24.73
N ASP A 381 5.14 16.89 -25.65
CA ASP A 381 3.98 17.08 -26.54
C ASP A 381 3.65 15.79 -27.32
N ARG A 382 2.39 15.36 -27.27
CA ARG A 382 1.88 14.16 -27.97
C ARG A 382 0.87 14.48 -29.08
N ARG A 383 0.58 15.77 -29.35
CA ARG A 383 -0.42 16.18 -30.36
C ARG A 383 -0.07 15.78 -31.80
N ALA A 384 1.20 15.55 -32.09
CA ALA A 384 1.67 15.12 -33.42
C ALA A 384 1.34 13.65 -33.74
N GLY A 385 0.90 12.87 -32.74
CA GLY A 385 0.56 11.46 -32.85
C GLY A 385 1.13 10.63 -31.69
N PRO A 386 0.72 9.35 -31.54
CA PRO A 386 1.21 8.49 -30.48
C PRO A 386 2.72 8.29 -30.55
N ALA A 387 3.42 8.45 -29.42
CA ALA A 387 4.84 8.21 -29.32
C ALA A 387 5.19 6.72 -29.31
N ALA A 388 6.47 6.38 -29.56
CA ALA A 388 6.93 4.99 -29.54
C ALA A 388 6.94 4.34 -28.13
N ARG A 389 6.76 5.11 -27.05
CA ARG A 389 6.71 4.66 -25.66
C ARG A 389 5.75 5.51 -24.82
N PRO A 390 5.09 4.94 -23.80
CA PRO A 390 4.34 5.70 -22.79
C PRO A 390 5.27 6.64 -22.01
N LEU A 391 4.71 7.71 -21.44
CA LEU A 391 5.45 8.73 -20.72
C LEU A 391 5.33 8.54 -19.20
N LEU A 392 6.45 8.61 -18.49
CA LEU A 392 6.54 8.55 -17.03
C LEU A 392 7.12 9.85 -16.50
N VAL A 393 6.34 10.60 -15.73
CA VAL A 393 6.78 11.87 -15.11
C VAL A 393 6.97 11.65 -13.61
N VAL A 394 8.18 11.85 -13.11
CA VAL A 394 8.52 11.79 -11.68
C VAL A 394 8.82 13.21 -11.19
N PHE A 395 7.91 13.78 -10.40
CA PHE A 395 8.10 15.06 -9.74
C PHE A 395 8.81 14.88 -8.39
N GLU A 396 9.92 15.57 -8.19
CA GLU A 396 10.72 15.59 -6.97
C GLU A 396 10.99 17.02 -6.50
N ARG A 397 11.72 17.19 -5.39
CA ARG A 397 12.19 18.49 -4.89
C ARG A 397 13.58 18.36 -4.28
N PRO A 398 14.39 19.44 -4.23
CA PRO A 398 15.59 19.49 -3.39
C PRO A 398 15.27 19.11 -1.93
N ASN A 399 16.23 18.51 -1.24
CA ASN A 399 16.13 18.11 0.18
C ASN A 399 14.93 17.20 0.54
N CYS A 400 14.39 16.46 -0.44
CA CYS A 400 13.26 15.57 -0.24
C CYS A 400 13.69 14.18 0.29
N ALA A 401 13.69 14.00 1.62
CA ALA A 401 14.08 12.73 2.26
C ALA A 401 13.24 11.51 1.81
N THR A 402 11.98 11.70 1.39
CA THR A 402 11.17 10.61 0.82
C THR A 402 11.55 10.30 -0.63
N CYS A 403 12.01 11.30 -1.38
CA CYS A 403 12.59 11.11 -2.71
C CYS A 403 13.90 10.31 -2.60
N GLU A 404 14.79 10.65 -1.66
CA GLU A 404 15.97 9.83 -1.36
C GLU A 404 15.63 8.37 -1.05
N ARG A 405 14.58 8.11 -0.25
CA ARG A 405 14.11 6.74 0.01
C ARG A 405 13.63 6.06 -1.27
N PHE A 406 12.86 6.75 -2.11
CA PHE A 406 12.40 6.24 -3.40
C PHE A 406 13.55 5.90 -4.35
N HIS A 407 14.53 6.79 -4.51
CA HIS A 407 15.78 6.51 -5.24
C HIS A 407 16.49 5.26 -4.70
N ARG A 408 16.70 5.20 -3.39
CA ARG A 408 17.48 4.16 -2.71
C ARG A 408 16.80 2.79 -2.65
N GLN A 409 15.47 2.76 -2.51
CA GLN A 409 14.68 1.54 -2.23
C GLN A 409 13.84 1.06 -3.43
N VAL A 410 13.55 1.94 -4.41
CA VAL A 410 12.69 1.63 -5.58
C VAL A 410 13.45 1.79 -6.89
N LEU A 411 14.04 2.96 -7.18
CA LEU A 411 14.72 3.19 -8.47
C LEU A 411 16.04 2.44 -8.65
N ARG A 412 16.60 1.85 -7.58
CA ARG A 412 17.73 0.91 -7.65
C ARG A 412 17.33 -0.54 -7.90
N ASP A 413 16.05 -0.89 -7.89
CA ASP A 413 15.60 -2.27 -8.13
C ASP A 413 15.73 -2.66 -9.61
N LYS A 414 16.32 -3.84 -9.88
CA LYS A 414 16.60 -4.29 -11.26
C LYS A 414 15.33 -4.48 -12.10
N SER A 415 14.22 -4.92 -11.52
CA SER A 415 12.95 -5.08 -12.25
C SER A 415 12.30 -3.73 -12.55
N VAL A 416 12.29 -2.82 -11.56
CA VAL A 416 11.79 -1.44 -11.74
C VAL A 416 12.60 -0.71 -12.82
N ARG A 417 13.94 -0.75 -12.74
CA ARG A 417 14.83 -0.14 -13.76
C ARG A 417 14.64 -0.73 -15.16
N ARG A 418 14.42 -2.05 -15.27
CA ARG A 418 14.11 -2.69 -16.56
C ARG A 418 12.81 -2.14 -17.14
N LEU A 419 11.75 -2.11 -16.35
CA LEU A 419 10.43 -1.64 -16.79
C LEU A 419 10.42 -0.14 -17.12
N MET A 420 11.14 0.69 -16.37
CA MET A 420 11.23 2.14 -16.66
C MET A 420 11.91 2.48 -17.99
N ARG A 421 12.78 1.61 -18.52
CA ARG A 421 13.40 1.82 -19.84
C ARG A 421 12.42 1.68 -21.01
N GLU A 422 11.31 0.99 -20.79
CA GLU A 422 10.21 0.89 -21.76
C GLU A 422 9.30 2.13 -21.75
N PHE A 423 9.56 3.11 -20.87
CA PHE A 423 8.94 4.44 -20.89
C PHE A 423 9.90 5.49 -21.45
N GLU A 424 9.34 6.58 -21.97
CA GLU A 424 10.01 7.87 -21.93
C GLU A 424 9.87 8.44 -20.50
N ALA A 425 10.90 8.26 -19.66
CA ALA A 425 10.88 8.71 -18.27
C ALA A 425 11.57 10.07 -18.10
N VAL A 426 10.90 11.01 -17.42
CA VAL A 426 11.43 12.34 -17.11
C VAL A 426 11.31 12.65 -15.62
N GLN A 427 12.33 13.32 -15.09
CA GLN A 427 12.37 13.79 -13.72
C GLN A 427 12.21 15.32 -13.72
N LEU A 428 11.30 15.84 -12.90
CA LEU A 428 10.97 17.27 -12.86
C LEU A 428 11.05 17.81 -11.42
N ASP A 429 11.63 18.99 -11.26
CA ASP A 429 11.63 19.70 -9.98
C ASP A 429 10.30 20.43 -9.76
N ALA A 430 9.49 19.95 -8.82
CA ALA A 430 8.21 20.56 -8.45
C ALA A 430 8.34 21.95 -7.78
N SER A 431 9.56 22.43 -7.50
CA SER A 431 9.85 23.79 -7.05
C SER A 431 10.40 24.71 -8.15
N ASN A 432 10.72 24.19 -9.34
CA ASN A 432 11.27 24.97 -10.43
C ASN A 432 10.19 25.78 -11.18
N THR A 433 10.29 27.11 -11.07
CA THR A 433 9.37 28.09 -11.67
C THR A 433 9.77 28.53 -13.09
N SER A 434 10.83 27.98 -13.68
CA SER A 434 11.27 28.31 -15.04
C SER A 434 10.29 27.79 -16.09
N SER A 435 9.57 28.70 -16.74
CA SER A 435 8.69 28.38 -17.88
C SER A 435 9.50 27.91 -19.09
N GLY A 436 9.15 26.76 -19.64
CA GLY A 436 9.86 26.19 -20.81
C GLY A 436 9.53 24.74 -21.12
N LEU A 437 9.09 23.99 -20.11
CA LEU A 437 8.54 22.64 -20.28
C LEU A 437 7.31 22.69 -21.20
N ILE A 438 7.29 21.80 -22.20
CA ILE A 438 6.10 21.51 -22.99
C ILE A 438 5.51 20.19 -22.49
N ILE A 439 4.28 20.23 -21.99
CA ILE A 439 3.59 19.05 -21.41
C ILE A 439 2.76 18.32 -22.50
N PRO A 440 2.15 17.14 -22.23
CA PRO A 440 1.55 16.31 -23.29
C PRO A 440 0.47 16.96 -24.18
N ASN A 441 -0.29 17.94 -23.66
CA ASN A 441 -1.26 18.73 -24.44
C ASN A 441 -0.60 19.84 -25.30
N GLY A 442 0.73 19.94 -25.32
CA GLY A 442 1.50 20.95 -26.04
C GLY A 442 1.56 22.34 -25.40
N GLU A 443 1.06 22.49 -24.18
CA GLU A 443 1.11 23.75 -23.44
C GLU A 443 2.51 24.02 -22.86
N ARG A 444 2.94 25.28 -22.89
CA ARG A 444 4.16 25.76 -22.22
C ARG A 444 3.87 26.21 -20.80
N ILE A 445 4.54 25.62 -19.83
CA ILE A 445 4.37 25.91 -18.40
C ILE A 445 5.70 25.72 -17.66
N SER A 446 5.79 26.09 -16.38
CA SER A 446 6.89 25.65 -15.50
C SER A 446 6.54 24.34 -14.77
N PRO A 447 7.53 23.51 -14.40
CA PRO A 447 7.32 22.33 -13.57
C PRO A 447 6.52 22.60 -12.29
N ALA A 448 6.81 23.69 -11.57
CA ALA A 448 6.12 24.06 -10.33
C ALA A 448 4.63 24.37 -10.53
N GLN A 449 4.29 25.12 -11.58
CA GLN A 449 2.89 25.44 -11.94
C GLN A 449 2.14 24.22 -12.46
N TRP A 450 2.81 23.31 -13.18
CA TRP A 450 2.15 22.06 -13.61
C TRP A 450 1.81 21.19 -12.40
N PHE A 451 2.77 20.99 -11.48
CA PHE A 451 2.57 20.27 -10.23
C PHE A 451 1.45 20.88 -9.36
N GLU A 452 1.37 22.21 -9.31
CA GLU A 452 0.31 22.95 -8.60
C GLU A 452 -1.07 22.77 -9.24
N ARG A 453 -1.18 22.93 -10.57
CA ARG A 453 -2.44 22.74 -11.31
C ARG A 453 -2.92 21.28 -11.32
N LEU A 454 -2.02 20.34 -11.08
CA LEU A 454 -2.36 18.93 -10.86
C LEU A 454 -2.86 18.66 -9.42
N ASP A 455 -2.83 19.65 -8.51
CA ASP A 455 -3.10 19.54 -7.07
C ASP A 455 -2.32 18.39 -6.40
N LEU A 456 -1.01 18.33 -6.66
CA LEU A 456 -0.13 17.35 -6.06
C LEU A 456 0.36 17.83 -4.68
N SER A 457 0.33 16.93 -3.70
CA SER A 457 0.70 17.20 -2.30
C SER A 457 1.98 16.48 -1.88
N TYR A 458 2.42 15.46 -2.64
CA TYR A 458 3.49 14.54 -2.27
C TYR A 458 4.79 14.80 -3.07
N SER A 459 5.92 14.33 -2.54
CA SER A 459 7.17 14.23 -3.30
C SER A 459 7.92 12.97 -2.83
N PRO A 460 8.27 12.02 -3.71
CA PRO A 460 8.02 12.05 -5.15
C PRO A 460 6.53 11.89 -5.48
N ALA A 461 6.06 12.54 -6.54
CA ALA A 461 4.76 12.29 -7.14
C ALA A 461 4.95 11.77 -8.57
N ILE A 462 4.22 10.73 -8.95
CA ILE A 462 4.52 9.95 -10.15
C ILE A 462 3.28 9.94 -11.05
N LEU A 463 3.40 10.38 -12.31
CA LEU A 463 2.32 10.34 -13.30
C LEU A 463 2.71 9.43 -14.46
N PHE A 464 1.73 8.68 -14.94
CA PHE A 464 1.87 7.75 -16.04
C PHE A 464 0.89 8.15 -17.14
N PHE A 465 1.40 8.30 -18.36
CA PHE A 465 0.62 8.66 -19.54
C PHE A 465 0.77 7.56 -20.61
N ASP A 466 -0.26 7.37 -21.43
CA ASP A 466 -0.18 6.51 -22.60
C ASP A 466 0.68 7.14 -23.72
N GLU A 467 0.83 6.43 -24.83
CA GLU A 467 1.59 6.94 -25.98
C GLU A 467 0.99 8.21 -26.59
N SER A 468 -0.32 8.39 -26.48
CA SER A 468 -1.09 9.55 -26.98
C SER A 468 -1.09 10.74 -26.03
N GLY A 469 -0.51 10.60 -24.82
CA GLY A 469 -0.43 11.67 -23.83
C GLY A 469 -1.64 11.79 -22.90
N ASN A 470 -2.55 10.81 -22.89
CA ASN A 470 -3.62 10.74 -21.91
C ASN A 470 -3.07 10.29 -20.55
N GLU A 471 -3.46 10.94 -19.47
CA GLU A 471 -3.08 10.53 -18.10
C GLU A 471 -3.80 9.22 -17.74
N VAL A 472 -3.05 8.11 -17.66
CA VAL A 472 -3.59 6.79 -17.28
C VAL A 472 -3.74 6.69 -15.77
N MET A 473 -2.73 7.13 -15.01
CA MET A 473 -2.76 7.11 -13.55
C MET A 473 -1.73 8.04 -12.92
N ARG A 474 -1.90 8.30 -11.62
CA ARG A 474 -0.90 8.98 -10.79
C ARG A 474 -0.78 8.38 -9.40
N LEU A 475 0.34 8.66 -8.73
CA LEU A 475 0.63 8.30 -7.34
C LEU A 475 1.11 9.55 -6.60
N ASP A 476 0.28 10.08 -5.70
CA ASP A 476 0.56 11.22 -4.81
C ASP A 476 0.67 10.75 -3.35
N SER A 477 1.47 9.70 -3.14
CA SER A 477 1.69 9.00 -1.87
C SER A 477 3.02 8.23 -1.88
N GLU A 478 3.52 7.78 -0.72
CA GLU A 478 4.78 7.04 -0.67
C GLU A 478 4.66 5.70 -1.41
N THR A 479 5.32 5.60 -2.56
CA THR A 479 5.24 4.45 -3.44
C THR A 479 6.36 3.47 -3.14
N LYS A 480 6.00 2.27 -2.66
CA LYS A 480 6.92 1.16 -2.36
C LYS A 480 7.27 0.33 -3.61
N ARG A 481 8.35 -0.45 -3.56
CA ARG A 481 8.92 -1.21 -4.70
C ARG A 481 7.86 -1.98 -5.49
N PHE A 482 7.08 -2.82 -4.78
CA PHE A 482 6.10 -3.70 -5.42
C PHE A 482 4.89 -2.95 -5.98
N ARG A 483 4.54 -1.76 -5.46
CA ARG A 483 3.49 -0.90 -6.05
C ARG A 483 3.99 -0.33 -7.38
N MET A 484 5.18 0.28 -7.38
CA MET A 484 5.84 0.83 -8.58
C MET A 484 6.02 -0.22 -9.69
N GLU A 485 6.55 -1.40 -9.36
CA GLU A 485 6.82 -2.48 -10.32
C GLU A 485 5.59 -2.84 -11.16
N GLY A 486 4.42 -3.03 -10.54
CA GLY A 486 3.21 -3.34 -11.27
C GLY A 486 2.50 -2.13 -11.88
N SER A 487 2.65 -0.91 -11.33
CA SER A 487 2.15 0.31 -11.99
C SER A 487 2.81 0.54 -13.35
N LEU A 488 4.11 0.27 -13.44
CA LEU A 488 4.83 0.26 -14.73
C LEU A 488 4.26 -0.81 -15.67
N GLN A 489 4.09 -2.06 -15.21
CA GLN A 489 3.55 -3.14 -16.05
C GLN A 489 2.10 -2.88 -16.51
N LEU A 490 1.24 -2.34 -15.65
CA LEU A 490 -0.17 -2.04 -15.95
C LEU A 490 -0.31 -1.11 -17.17
N VAL A 491 0.59 -0.15 -17.31
CA VAL A 491 0.60 0.81 -18.42
C VAL A 491 1.26 0.19 -19.66
N LEU A 492 2.43 -0.46 -19.51
CA LEU A 492 3.14 -1.10 -20.63
C LEU A 492 2.34 -2.20 -21.32
N GLU A 493 1.61 -3.00 -20.56
CA GLU A 493 0.80 -4.12 -21.06
C GLU A 493 -0.64 -3.69 -21.36
N LYS A 494 -0.91 -2.37 -21.33
CA LYS A 494 -2.21 -1.72 -21.54
C LYS A 494 -3.35 -2.33 -20.72
N GLY A 495 -3.01 -2.83 -19.54
CA GLY A 495 -3.94 -3.44 -18.59
C GLY A 495 -5.08 -2.51 -18.23
N TYR A 496 -4.81 -1.21 -18.13
CA TYR A 496 -5.81 -0.16 -17.89
C TYR A 496 -6.95 -0.09 -18.92
N LEU A 497 -6.80 -0.68 -20.12
CA LEU A 497 -7.87 -0.82 -21.11
C LEU A 497 -8.76 -2.05 -20.89
N LYS A 498 -8.25 -3.09 -20.20
CA LYS A 498 -9.05 -4.25 -19.73
C LYS A 498 -9.70 -3.95 -18.38
N ASP A 499 -8.92 -3.37 -17.48
CA ASP A 499 -9.23 -3.11 -16.08
C ASP A 499 -8.32 -1.97 -15.58
N ALA A 500 -8.92 -0.84 -15.22
CA ALA A 500 -8.20 0.32 -14.69
C ALA A 500 -7.50 0.06 -13.34
N GLN A 501 -7.76 -1.07 -12.68
CA GLN A 501 -7.36 -1.33 -11.30
C GLN A 501 -6.16 -2.27 -11.18
N LEU A 502 -5.05 -1.69 -10.73
CA LEU A 502 -3.75 -2.35 -10.56
C LEU A 502 -3.77 -3.71 -9.84
N GLN A 503 -4.61 -3.90 -8.82
CA GLN A 503 -4.59 -5.15 -8.03
C GLN A 503 -5.39 -6.28 -8.69
N ARG A 504 -6.59 -5.99 -9.20
CA ARG A 504 -7.40 -6.96 -9.95
C ARG A 504 -6.68 -7.35 -11.24
N TRP A 505 -6.18 -6.39 -12.01
CA TRP A 505 -5.40 -6.65 -13.21
C TRP A 505 -4.18 -7.56 -12.96
N ARG A 506 -3.42 -7.38 -11.87
CA ARG A 506 -2.28 -8.28 -11.52
C ARG A 506 -2.72 -9.72 -11.31
N ARG A 507 -3.83 -9.93 -10.59
CA ARG A 507 -4.41 -11.26 -10.34
C ARG A 507 -4.88 -11.88 -11.65
N ASP A 508 -5.64 -11.13 -12.44
CA ASP A 508 -6.27 -11.65 -13.66
C ASP A 508 -5.24 -11.93 -14.76
N LYS A 509 -4.14 -11.14 -14.81
CA LYS A 509 -2.94 -11.45 -15.58
C LYS A 509 -2.27 -12.77 -15.16
N ALA A 510 -2.22 -13.08 -13.87
CA ALA A 510 -1.69 -14.38 -13.42
C ALA A 510 -2.57 -15.54 -13.93
N VAL A 511 -3.89 -15.36 -13.93
CA VAL A 511 -4.87 -16.31 -14.51
C VAL A 511 -4.70 -16.45 -16.04
N GLU A 512 -4.50 -15.35 -16.78
CA GLU A 512 -4.25 -15.39 -18.22
C GLU A 512 -2.94 -16.14 -18.57
N LEU A 513 -1.86 -15.89 -17.81
CA LEU A 513 -0.60 -16.61 -17.94
C LEU A 513 -0.74 -18.11 -17.61
N PHE A 514 -1.62 -18.49 -16.68
CA PHE A 514 -1.91 -19.90 -16.42
C PHE A 514 -2.59 -20.57 -17.63
N LYS A 515 -3.64 -19.94 -18.20
CA LYS A 515 -4.38 -20.47 -19.35
C LYS A 515 -3.49 -20.71 -20.58
N LEU A 516 -2.61 -19.76 -20.90
CA LEU A 516 -1.72 -19.83 -22.07
C LEU A 516 -0.65 -20.93 -21.96
N ASN A 517 -0.20 -21.27 -20.76
CA ASN A 517 0.72 -22.39 -20.57
C ASN A 517 -0.03 -23.73 -20.63
N ALA A 518 -1.23 -23.82 -20.04
CA ALA A 518 -2.07 -25.01 -20.06
C ALA A 518 -2.67 -25.36 -21.45
N SER A 519 -2.48 -24.51 -22.46
CA SER A 519 -2.83 -24.78 -23.86
C SER A 519 -1.63 -25.16 -24.74
N ASN A 520 -0.42 -25.20 -24.18
CA ASN A 520 0.83 -25.51 -24.88
C ASN A 520 1.48 -26.82 -24.36
N GLU A 521 0.74 -27.61 -23.56
CA GLU A 521 1.08 -28.93 -23.00
C GLU A 521 0.01 -29.99 -23.37
#